data_AF-A0A6V7XW84-F1
#
_entry.id   AF-A0A6V7XW84-F1
#
_cell.length_a   1.000
_cell.length_b   1.000
_cell.length_c   1.000
_cell.angle_alpha   90.00
_cell.angle_beta   90.00
_cell.angle_gamma   90.00
#
_symmetry.space_group_name_H-M   'P 1'
#
loop_
_entity.id
_entity.type
_entity.pdbx_description
1 polymer ?
#
loop_
_entity_poly.entity_id
_entity_poly.type
_entity_poly.pdbx_seq_one_letter_code
_entity_poly.pdbx_strand_id
1 'polypeptide(L)'
;MFNGKFSIIYTFEGHYWHKILSALDFNLGAPHSLQFLRRYRFYVEPDSRTYQFAKYICEVASVCYSLAHYLPSTVAATAIWLASYTFGRTLVSNYLFDEVFKLDQATLFSTARSFVDHVINFANPDEDKIYALREKYQDLVLDEFTTEHISKLNDFFDYGYEYSGLSSTSTYSALSILDK
;
A
#
# COMPACT_ATOMS: atom_id res chain seq x y z
N MET A 1 -45.12 -36.81 -17.52
CA MET A 1 -44.98 -35.53 -18.25
C MET A 1 -44.66 -34.43 -17.23
N PHE A 2 -43.41 -34.37 -16.76
CA PHE A 2 -42.93 -33.33 -15.85
C PHE A 2 -41.79 -32.58 -16.56
N ASN A 3 -42.15 -31.68 -17.47
CA ASN A 3 -41.21 -30.77 -18.13
C ASN A 3 -41.76 -29.36 -17.95
N GLY A 4 -41.21 -28.61 -16.99
CA GLY A 4 -41.64 -27.22 -16.80
C GLY A 4 -41.06 -26.47 -15.61
N LYS A 5 -40.35 -27.11 -14.68
CA LYS A 5 -39.84 -26.44 -13.47
C LYS A 5 -38.31 -26.34 -13.32
N PHE A 6 -37.54 -26.80 -14.30
CA PHE A 6 -36.06 -26.72 -14.22
C PHE A 6 -35.42 -25.55 -15.00
N SER A 7 -36.18 -24.76 -15.77
CA SER A 7 -35.59 -23.74 -16.66
C SER A 7 -35.56 -22.31 -16.11
N ILE A 8 -36.26 -22.01 -15.01
CA ILE A 8 -36.39 -20.62 -14.53
C ILE A 8 -35.31 -20.28 -13.48
N ILE A 9 -34.69 -21.28 -12.84
CA ILE A 9 -33.67 -21.04 -11.81
C ILE A 9 -32.31 -20.66 -12.45
N TYR A 10 -31.99 -21.14 -13.66
CA TYR A 10 -30.71 -20.83 -14.33
C TYR A 10 -30.65 -19.48 -15.06
N THR A 11 -31.77 -18.76 -15.21
CA THR A 11 -31.79 -17.50 -15.97
C THR A 11 -31.52 -16.27 -15.10
N PHE A 12 -31.66 -16.33 -13.78
CA PHE A 12 -31.51 -15.14 -12.93
C PHE A 12 -30.06 -14.84 -12.50
N GLU A 13 -29.16 -15.83 -12.49
CA GLU A 13 -27.75 -15.65 -12.07
C GLU A 13 -26.79 -15.44 -13.26
N GLY A 14 -27.23 -15.76 -14.50
CA GLY A 14 -26.42 -15.68 -15.73
C GLY A 14 -26.07 -14.27 -16.20
N HIS A 15 -26.81 -13.25 -15.76
CA HIS A 15 -26.74 -11.92 -16.36
C HIS A 15 -25.66 -11.01 -15.75
N TYR A 16 -25.27 -11.22 -14.50
CA TYR A 16 -24.37 -10.29 -13.81
C TYR A 16 -22.92 -10.44 -14.24
N TRP A 17 -22.40 -11.68 -14.29
CA TRP A 17 -21.03 -11.91 -14.75
C TRP A 17 -20.86 -11.51 -16.22
N HIS A 18 -21.86 -11.75 -17.07
CA HIS A 18 -21.83 -11.30 -18.47
C HIS A 18 -21.77 -9.77 -18.56
N LYS A 19 -22.55 -9.04 -17.75
CA LYS A 19 -22.49 -7.57 -17.69
C LYS A 19 -21.13 -7.06 -17.21
N ILE A 20 -20.53 -7.70 -16.20
CA ILE A 20 -19.21 -7.31 -15.67
C ILE A 20 -18.11 -7.56 -16.72
N LEU A 21 -18.08 -8.75 -17.31
CA LEU A 21 -17.07 -9.10 -18.33
C LEU A 21 -17.21 -8.25 -19.58
N SER A 22 -18.45 -7.99 -20.01
CA SER A 22 -18.72 -7.10 -21.15
C SER A 22 -18.37 -5.65 -20.85
N ALA A 23 -18.56 -5.17 -19.62
CA ALA A 23 -18.19 -3.79 -19.25
C ALA A 23 -16.67 -3.60 -19.18
N LEU A 24 -15.92 -4.67 -18.92
CA LEU A 24 -14.46 -4.67 -18.89
C LEU A 24 -13.83 -5.04 -20.23
N ASP A 25 -14.61 -5.29 -21.28
CA ASP A 25 -14.14 -5.85 -22.57
C ASP A 25 -13.26 -7.09 -22.39
N PHE A 26 -13.59 -7.94 -21.41
CA PHE A 26 -12.81 -9.11 -20.99
C PHE A 26 -11.35 -8.79 -20.59
N ASN A 27 -11.03 -7.52 -20.31
CA ASN A 27 -9.74 -7.09 -19.80
C ASN A 27 -9.67 -7.21 -18.27
N LEU A 28 -9.25 -8.38 -17.79
CA LEU A 28 -9.07 -8.68 -16.36
C LEU A 28 -7.63 -8.42 -15.87
N GLY A 29 -6.77 -7.85 -16.72
CA GLY A 29 -5.33 -7.72 -16.49
C GLY A 29 -4.90 -6.52 -15.64
N ALA A 30 -5.81 -5.90 -14.87
CA ALA A 30 -5.51 -4.70 -14.12
C ALA A 30 -4.41 -4.95 -13.06
N PRO A 31 -3.36 -4.12 -13.00
CA PRO A 31 -2.26 -4.34 -12.08
C PRO A 31 -2.68 -4.04 -10.64
N HIS A 32 -2.25 -4.89 -9.70
CA HIS A 32 -2.55 -4.72 -8.27
C HIS A 32 -1.38 -4.06 -7.54
N SER A 33 -1.67 -3.28 -6.48
CA SER A 33 -0.64 -2.61 -5.67
C SER A 33 0.41 -3.61 -5.12
N LEU A 34 -0.02 -4.81 -4.74
CA LEU A 34 0.87 -5.88 -4.30
C LEU A 34 1.89 -6.34 -5.36
N GLN A 35 1.58 -6.24 -6.66
CA GLN A 35 2.53 -6.59 -7.72
C GLN A 35 3.67 -5.57 -7.78
N PHE A 36 3.36 -4.27 -7.70
CA PHE A 36 4.36 -3.21 -7.59
C PHE A 36 5.16 -3.33 -6.30
N LEU A 37 4.49 -3.62 -5.18
CA LEU A 37 5.15 -3.78 -3.90
C LEU A 37 6.19 -4.91 -3.91
N ARG A 38 5.90 -6.03 -4.59
CA ARG A 38 6.87 -7.13 -4.80
C ARG A 38 8.09 -6.68 -5.59
N ARG A 39 7.90 -5.84 -6.61
CA ARG A 39 9.00 -5.26 -7.39
C ARG A 39 9.83 -4.30 -6.53
N TYR A 40 9.18 -3.41 -5.79
CA TYR A 40 9.85 -2.43 -4.93
C TYR A 40 10.63 -3.07 -3.79
N ARG A 41 10.14 -4.19 -3.24
CA ARG A 41 10.86 -4.97 -2.24
C ARG A 41 12.28 -5.35 -2.68
N PHE A 42 12.48 -5.67 -3.95
CA PHE A 42 13.80 -6.05 -4.46
C PHE A 42 14.82 -4.91 -4.38
N TYR A 43 14.38 -3.67 -4.60
CA TYR A 43 15.27 -2.50 -4.59
C TYR A 43 15.41 -1.88 -3.20
N VAL A 44 14.33 -1.92 -2.40
CA VAL A 44 14.34 -1.36 -1.05
C VAL A 44 14.95 -2.34 -0.05
N GLU A 45 14.81 -3.65 -0.26
CA GLU A 45 15.24 -4.68 0.68
C GLU A 45 14.79 -4.39 2.14
N PRO A 46 13.47 -4.22 2.38
CA PRO A 46 12.94 -3.99 3.73
C PRO A 46 13.04 -5.26 4.59
N ASP A 47 13.09 -5.08 5.92
CA ASP A 47 12.91 -6.19 6.87
C ASP A 47 11.54 -6.86 6.64
N SER A 48 11.42 -8.14 7.03
CA SER A 48 10.19 -8.91 6.91
C SER A 48 9.00 -8.17 7.52
N ARG A 49 9.19 -7.55 8.69
CA ARG A 49 8.17 -6.78 9.41
C ARG A 49 7.75 -5.53 8.66
N THR A 50 8.71 -4.73 8.20
CA THR A 50 8.46 -3.55 7.36
C THR A 50 7.70 -3.93 6.09
N TYR A 51 8.04 -5.05 5.46
CA TYR A 51 7.34 -5.53 4.27
C TYR A 51 5.91 -6.01 4.56
N GLN A 52 5.69 -6.67 5.70
CA GLN A 52 4.35 -7.07 6.14
C GLN A 52 3.47 -5.84 6.45
N PHE A 53 4.02 -4.83 7.11
CA PHE A 53 3.32 -3.57 7.34
C PHE A 53 3.02 -2.82 6.03
N ALA A 54 3.94 -2.83 5.06
CA ALA A 54 3.66 -2.26 3.74
C ALA A 54 2.50 -2.99 3.01
N LYS A 55 2.35 -4.30 3.19
CA LYS A 55 1.18 -5.03 2.66
C LYS A 55 -0.10 -4.60 3.35
N TYR A 56 -0.07 -4.43 4.68
CA TYR A 56 -1.20 -3.93 5.45
C TYR A 56 -1.65 -2.56 4.93
N ILE A 57 -0.72 -1.61 4.74
CA ILE A 57 -1.04 -0.28 4.19
C ILE A 57 -1.65 -0.37 2.78
N CYS A 58 -1.15 -1.27 1.91
CA CYS A 58 -1.73 -1.51 0.59
C CYS A 58 -3.18 -2.04 0.66
N GLU A 59 -3.54 -2.83 1.67
CA GLU A 59 -4.90 -3.33 1.87
C GLU A 59 -5.80 -2.27 2.51
N VAL A 60 -5.28 -1.44 3.43
CA VAL A 60 -6.00 -0.26 3.93
C VAL A 60 -6.42 0.63 2.77
N ALA A 61 -5.53 0.86 1.79
CA ALA A 61 -5.81 1.65 0.61
C ALA A 61 -6.87 1.05 -0.32
N SER A 62 -7.05 -0.28 -0.35
CA SER A 62 -8.09 -0.92 -1.18
C SER A 62 -9.48 -0.83 -0.56
N VAL A 63 -9.56 -0.71 0.77
CA VAL A 63 -10.83 -0.54 1.51
C VAL A 63 -11.21 0.94 1.61
N CYS A 64 -10.25 1.85 1.61
CA CYS A 64 -10.49 3.30 1.67
C CYS A 64 -10.94 3.87 0.32
N TYR A 65 -12.21 4.31 0.24
CA TYR A 65 -12.71 5.03 -0.94
C TYR A 65 -11.92 6.32 -1.23
N SER A 66 -11.49 7.03 -0.19
CA SER A 66 -10.65 8.24 -0.30
C SER A 66 -9.31 7.97 -1.00
N LEU A 67 -8.78 6.75 -0.95
CA LEU A 67 -7.50 6.38 -1.54
C LEU A 67 -7.64 5.64 -2.87
N ALA A 68 -8.85 5.26 -3.27
CA ALA A 68 -9.12 4.46 -4.46
C ALA A 68 -8.78 5.15 -5.79
N HIS A 69 -8.61 6.48 -5.79
CA HIS A 69 -8.25 7.26 -6.97
C HIS A 69 -6.75 7.21 -7.30
N TYR A 70 -5.92 6.74 -6.36
CA TYR A 70 -4.48 6.61 -6.57
C TYR A 70 -4.14 5.41 -7.45
N LEU A 71 -3.08 5.54 -8.25
CA LEU A 71 -2.58 4.44 -9.06
C LEU A 71 -2.04 3.31 -8.17
N PRO A 72 -2.18 2.04 -8.58
CA PRO A 72 -1.64 0.92 -7.80
C PRO A 72 -0.13 1.01 -7.57
N SER A 73 0.63 1.62 -8.48
CA SER A 73 2.06 1.91 -8.33
C SER A 73 2.33 2.96 -7.25
N THR A 74 1.57 4.06 -7.24
CA THR A 74 1.69 5.11 -6.21
C THR A 74 1.36 4.56 -4.83
N VAL A 75 0.28 3.77 -4.72
CA VAL A 75 -0.11 3.12 -3.45
C VAL A 75 1.01 2.21 -2.93
N ALA A 76 1.65 1.44 -3.80
CA ALA A 76 2.74 0.56 -3.41
C ALA A 76 4.00 1.31 -2.99
N ALA A 77 4.33 2.41 -3.67
CA ALA A 77 5.47 3.26 -3.35
C ALA A 77 5.24 3.99 -2.02
N THR A 78 4.04 4.53 -1.78
CA THR A 78 3.71 5.19 -0.50
C THR A 78 3.73 4.19 0.64
N ALA A 79 3.17 2.99 0.44
CA ALA A 79 3.13 1.95 1.45
C ALA A 79 4.52 1.49 1.90
N ILE A 80 5.44 1.20 0.97
CA ILE A 80 6.80 0.76 1.34
C ILE A 80 7.58 1.90 1.99
N TRP A 81 7.36 3.13 1.55
CA TRP A 81 8.05 4.30 2.07
C TRP A 81 7.57 4.68 3.49
N LEU A 82 6.26 4.74 3.72
CA LEU A 82 5.67 4.94 5.05
C LEU A 82 6.04 3.82 6.01
N ALA A 83 5.98 2.57 5.56
CA ALA A 83 6.39 1.44 6.38
C ALA A 83 7.87 1.54 6.78
N SER A 84 8.75 1.85 5.82
CA SER A 84 10.18 2.03 6.11
C SER A 84 10.39 3.14 7.14
N TYR A 85 9.73 4.29 6.95
CA TYR A 85 9.82 5.41 7.87
C TYR A 85 9.37 5.05 9.29
N THR A 86 8.24 4.35 9.41
CA THR A 86 7.68 3.90 10.70
C THR A 86 8.67 3.04 11.49
N PHE A 87 9.38 2.14 10.80
CA PHE A 87 10.42 1.30 11.41
C PHE A 87 11.79 1.97 11.48
N GLY A 88 11.88 3.29 11.27
CA GLY A 88 13.11 4.08 11.45
C GLY A 88 14.05 4.09 10.26
N ARG A 89 13.59 3.71 9.06
CA ARG A 89 14.37 3.74 7.82
C ARG A 89 13.84 4.82 6.87
N THR A 90 14.62 5.87 6.66
CA THR A 90 14.33 6.92 5.68
C THR A 90 14.85 6.53 4.30
N LEU A 91 13.96 6.48 3.31
CA LEU A 91 14.34 6.24 1.91
C LEU A 91 14.56 7.60 1.22
N VAL A 92 15.84 7.97 1.03
CA VAL A 92 16.27 9.26 0.45
C VAL A 92 17.00 9.08 -0.90
N SER A 93 17.09 7.84 -1.38
CA SER A 93 17.85 7.51 -2.58
C SER A 93 17.16 8.05 -3.84
N ASN A 94 17.80 9.01 -4.54
CA ASN A 94 17.31 9.53 -5.82
C ASN A 94 17.05 8.41 -6.84
N TYR A 95 17.88 7.36 -6.87
CA TYR A 95 17.67 6.19 -7.73
C TYR A 95 16.31 5.52 -7.50
N LEU A 96 15.85 5.43 -6.25
CA LEU A 96 14.53 4.85 -5.96
C LEU A 96 13.41 5.71 -6.56
N PHE A 97 13.52 7.04 -6.51
CA PHE A 97 12.49 7.94 -7.01
C PHE A 97 12.51 8.05 -8.54
N ASP A 98 13.71 8.18 -9.12
CA ASP A 98 13.90 8.42 -10.55
C ASP A 98 13.73 7.12 -11.38
N GLU A 99 14.30 6.01 -10.94
CA GLU A 99 14.38 4.78 -11.74
C GLU A 99 13.35 3.72 -11.32
N VAL A 100 13.11 3.56 -10.01
CA VAL A 100 12.29 2.46 -9.48
C VAL A 100 10.81 2.86 -9.36
N PHE A 101 10.52 3.93 -8.62
CA PHE A 101 9.17 4.43 -8.40
C PHE A 101 8.68 5.27 -9.58
N LYS A 102 9.59 5.99 -10.24
CA LYS A 102 9.28 6.96 -11.30
C LYS A 102 8.25 7.99 -10.83
N LEU A 103 8.44 8.46 -9.60
CA LEU A 103 7.51 9.32 -8.88
C LEU A 103 8.31 10.43 -8.22
N ASP A 104 7.80 11.65 -8.35
CA ASP A 104 8.39 12.81 -7.69
C ASP A 104 8.22 12.69 -6.17
N GLN A 105 9.25 13.09 -5.43
CA GLN A 105 9.30 13.02 -3.98
C GLN A 105 8.17 13.85 -3.35
N ALA A 106 7.86 15.03 -3.89
CA ALA A 106 6.79 15.88 -3.35
C ALA A 106 5.42 15.22 -3.52
N THR A 107 5.18 14.58 -4.67
CA THR A 107 3.94 13.83 -4.90
C THR A 107 3.83 12.64 -3.94
N LEU A 108 4.91 11.88 -3.74
CA LEU A 108 4.91 10.76 -2.81
C LEU A 108 4.64 11.22 -1.37
N PHE A 109 5.22 12.35 -0.97
CA PHE A 109 5.00 12.93 0.36
C PHE A 109 3.53 13.32 0.56
N SER A 110 2.96 14.06 -0.40
CA SER A 110 1.56 14.50 -0.32
C SER A 110 0.58 13.33 -0.25
N THR A 111 0.84 12.26 -1.00
CA THR A 111 0.02 11.05 -1.01
C THR A 111 0.19 10.24 0.28
N ALA A 112 1.42 10.08 0.77
CA ALA A 112 1.69 9.44 2.05
C ALA A 112 0.98 10.16 3.21
N ARG A 113 0.92 11.50 3.19
CA ARG A 113 0.18 12.29 4.20
C ARG A 113 -1.30 11.91 4.25
N SER A 114 -1.95 11.70 3.10
CA SER A 114 -3.35 11.24 3.06
C SER A 114 -3.54 9.83 3.60
N PHE A 115 -2.50 8.99 3.61
CA PHE A 115 -2.59 7.61 4.10
C PHE A 115 -2.48 7.52 5.62
N VAL A 116 -1.71 8.40 6.26
CA VAL A 116 -1.42 8.35 7.71
C VAL A 116 -2.70 8.30 8.54
N ASP A 117 -3.63 9.23 8.30
CA ASP A 117 -4.89 9.30 9.05
C ASP A 117 -5.68 7.99 8.93
N HIS A 118 -5.73 7.41 7.73
CA HIS A 118 -6.40 6.14 7.50
C HIS A 118 -5.66 4.98 8.17
N VAL A 119 -4.34 4.90 8.09
CA VAL A 119 -3.56 3.84 8.74
C VAL A 119 -3.76 3.87 10.26
N ILE A 120 -3.76 5.06 10.87
CA ILE A 120 -3.98 5.22 12.32
C ILE A 120 -5.42 4.85 12.70
N ASN A 121 -6.43 5.35 11.97
CA ASN A 121 -7.82 5.03 12.26
C ASN A 121 -8.09 3.52 12.15
N PHE A 122 -7.49 2.86 11.16
CA PHE A 122 -7.69 1.43 10.95
C PHE A 122 -6.96 0.56 11.97
N ALA A 123 -5.93 1.09 12.63
CA ALA A 123 -5.26 0.43 13.75
C ALA A 123 -6.07 0.57 15.06
N ASN A 124 -7.00 1.53 15.16
CA ASN A 124 -7.82 1.72 16.33
C ASN A 124 -8.86 0.57 16.46
N PRO A 125 -8.93 -0.14 17.61
CA PRO A 125 -9.92 -1.20 17.84
C PRO A 125 -11.36 -0.72 17.84
N ASP A 126 -11.61 0.57 18.10
CA ASP A 126 -12.96 1.13 18.28
C ASP A 126 -13.79 1.20 16.97
N GLU A 127 -13.16 1.03 15.80
CA GLU A 127 -13.84 1.17 14.50
C GLU A 127 -14.29 -0.18 13.93
N ASP A 128 -15.58 -0.50 14.02
CA ASP A 128 -16.12 -1.83 13.62
C ASP A 128 -16.11 -2.13 12.12
N LYS A 129 -16.09 -1.10 11.27
CA LYS A 129 -16.31 -1.25 9.81
C LYS A 129 -15.28 -2.15 9.12
N ILE A 130 -14.13 -2.40 9.76
CA ILE A 130 -12.93 -2.96 9.11
C ILE A 130 -12.27 -4.03 10.00
N TYR A 131 -13.08 -4.69 10.83
CA TYR A 131 -12.66 -5.77 11.73
C TYR A 131 -11.87 -6.87 11.01
N ALA A 132 -12.31 -7.30 9.82
CA ALA A 132 -11.69 -8.41 9.08
C ALA A 132 -10.23 -8.15 8.70
N LEU A 133 -9.86 -6.90 8.40
CA LEU A 133 -8.49 -6.56 8.04
C LEU A 133 -7.61 -6.53 9.28
N ARG A 134 -8.12 -6.02 10.41
CA ARG A 134 -7.40 -6.07 11.69
C ARG A 134 -7.17 -7.51 12.14
N GLU A 135 -8.21 -8.33 12.13
CA GLU A 135 -8.10 -9.75 12.50
C GLU A 135 -7.06 -10.48 11.65
N LYS A 136 -7.04 -10.22 10.34
CA LYS A 136 -6.04 -10.82 9.43
C LYS A 136 -4.59 -10.43 9.74
N TYR A 137 -4.37 -9.21 10.23
CA TYR A 137 -3.03 -8.64 10.47
C TYR A 137 -2.67 -8.52 11.96
N GLN A 138 -3.49 -9.08 12.85
CA GLN A 138 -3.31 -8.99 14.29
C GLN A 138 -1.92 -9.51 14.70
N ASP A 139 -1.69 -10.80 14.48
CA ASP A 139 -0.46 -11.50 14.85
C ASP A 139 0.76 -11.08 14.01
N LEU A 140 0.53 -10.59 12.79
CA LEU A 140 1.60 -10.30 11.82
C LEU A 140 2.18 -8.89 11.96
N VAL A 141 1.35 -7.94 12.41
CA VAL A 141 1.66 -6.51 12.35
C VAL A 141 1.17 -5.79 13.59
N LEU A 142 -0.11 -5.94 13.96
CA LEU A 142 -0.73 -5.07 14.97
C LEU A 142 -0.23 -5.35 16.39
N ASP A 143 0.10 -6.60 16.72
CA ASP A 143 0.68 -6.95 18.03
C ASP A 143 2.04 -6.30 18.26
N GLU A 144 2.82 -6.09 17.19
CA GLU A 144 4.10 -5.38 17.24
C GLU A 144 3.95 -3.87 17.01
N PHE A 145 2.76 -3.40 16.66
CA PHE A 145 2.49 -2.01 16.36
C PHE A 145 2.32 -1.19 17.65
N THR A 146 3.47 -0.81 18.22
CA THR A 146 3.56 0.00 19.45
C THR A 146 3.13 1.46 19.27
N THR A 147 2.88 2.13 20.40
CA THR A 147 2.61 3.57 20.48
C THR A 147 3.75 4.43 19.90
N GLU A 148 4.98 3.93 19.88
CA GLU A 148 6.12 4.60 19.24
C GLU A 148 5.94 4.71 17.72
N HIS A 149 5.42 3.67 17.08
CA HIS A 149 5.14 3.68 15.64
C HIS A 149 4.03 4.67 15.30
N ILE A 150 3.01 4.78 16.16
CA ILE A 150 1.93 5.77 16.04
C ILE A 150 2.49 7.19 16.20
N SER A 151 3.37 7.42 17.18
CA SER A 151 4.04 8.72 17.35
C SER A 151 4.82 9.09 16.10
N LYS A 152 5.64 8.18 15.56
CA LYS A 152 6.39 8.44 14.32
C LYS A 152 5.48 8.75 13.15
N LEU A 153 4.36 8.03 12.99
CA LEU A 153 3.39 8.32 11.95
C LEU A 153 2.73 9.70 12.13
N ASN A 154 2.55 10.18 13.35
CA ASN A 154 2.11 11.56 13.59
C ASN A 154 3.24 12.57 13.30
N ASP A 155 4.47 12.28 13.69
CA ASP A 155 5.64 13.13 13.41
C ASP A 155 5.96 13.21 11.91
N PHE A 156 5.42 12.28 11.11
CA PHE A 156 5.49 12.29 9.66
C PHE A 156 5.03 13.62 9.05
N PHE A 157 4.04 14.28 9.68
CA PHE A 157 3.54 15.59 9.25
C PHE A 157 4.61 16.68 9.29
N ASP A 158 5.56 16.59 10.23
CA ASP A 158 6.65 17.54 10.42
C ASP A 158 7.88 17.20 9.56
N TYR A 159 8.11 15.91 9.28
CA TYR A 159 9.21 15.44 8.44
C TYR A 159 9.25 16.08 7.03
N GLY A 160 8.09 16.41 6.46
CA GLY A 160 8.00 17.05 5.15
C GLY A 160 8.63 18.44 5.05
N TYR A 161 8.66 19.18 6.18
CA TYR A 161 9.25 20.50 6.22
C TYR A 161 10.79 20.44 6.15
N GLU A 162 11.43 19.54 6.89
CA GLU A 162 12.89 19.36 6.84
C GLU A 162 13.36 18.81 5.49
N TYR A 163 12.58 17.94 4.85
CA TYR A 163 12.92 17.33 3.58
C TYR A 163 12.93 18.33 2.40
N SER A 164 12.07 19.35 2.44
CA SER A 164 12.07 20.45 1.45
C SER A 164 13.34 21.32 1.49
N GLY A 165 14.10 21.26 2.59
CA GLY A 165 15.41 21.91 2.75
C GLY A 165 16.61 21.03 2.38
N LEU A 166 16.42 19.72 2.18
CA LEU A 166 17.45 18.76 1.79
C LEU A 166 17.56 18.66 0.26
N SER A 167 17.68 19.79 -0.43
CA SER A 167 18.17 19.79 -1.80
C SER A 167 19.67 19.49 -1.80
N SER A 168 20.06 18.45 -2.53
CA SER A 168 21.43 18.17 -2.99
C SER A 168 22.52 18.06 -1.92
N THR A 169 22.60 16.93 -1.21
CA THR A 169 23.92 16.39 -0.80
C THR A 169 23.86 14.88 -0.70
N SER A 170 24.62 14.26 -1.59
CA SER A 170 24.91 12.83 -1.67
C SER A 170 25.53 12.29 -0.38
N THR A 171 24.86 11.34 0.27
CA THR A 171 25.52 10.38 1.17
C THR A 171 24.96 8.99 0.91
N TYR A 172 25.48 8.32 -0.11
CA TYR A 172 25.51 6.86 -0.12
C TYR A 172 26.77 6.43 0.64
N SER A 173 26.59 5.80 1.79
CA SER A 173 27.51 4.72 2.17
C SER A 173 27.24 3.58 1.19
N ALA A 174 27.96 3.59 0.07
CA ALA A 174 28.18 2.41 -0.74
C ALA A 174 28.96 1.40 0.12
N LEU A 175 28.26 0.44 0.71
CA LEU A 175 28.90 -0.73 1.29
C LEU A 175 28.53 -1.97 0.46
N SER A 176 29.59 -2.48 -0.19
CA SER A 176 29.87 -3.88 -0.50
C SER A 176 29.02 -4.60 -1.55
N ILE A 177 29.00 -4.10 -2.79
CA ILE A 177 28.82 -4.95 -3.97
C ILE A 177 29.85 -4.55 -5.02
N LEU A 178 31.13 -4.86 -4.75
CA LEU A 178 32.22 -5.03 -5.73
C LEU A 178 33.45 -5.63 -5.02
N ASP A 179 33.24 -6.67 -4.21
CA ASP A 179 34.32 -7.56 -3.76
C ASP A 179 33.73 -8.94 -3.45
N LYS A 180 33.62 -9.76 -4.51
CA LYS A 180 33.87 -11.20 -4.58
C LYS A 180 33.55 -11.73 -5.96
#